data_AF-A0A1J5IQT8-F1
#
_entry.id   AF-A0A1J5IQT8-F1
#
_cell.length_a   1.000
_cell.length_b   1.000
_cell.length_c   1.000
_cell.angle_alpha   90.00
_cell.angle_beta   90.00
_cell.angle_gamma   90.00
#
_symmetry.space_group_name_H-M   'P 1'
#
loop_
_entity.id
_entity.type
_entity.pdbx_description
1 polymer ?
#
loop_
_entity_poly.entity_id
_entity_poly.type
_entity_poly.pdbx_seq_one_letter_code
_entity_poly.pdbx_strand_id
1 'polypeptide(L)'
;MNGQEIPSYSIEDHQHRLAAWSASRVASASKLCRFSVKQGVAILEMSGFDAALAKPEQLPEPKFIDEKHLAWREDVIKASASLSFSHGVAAKLINTYLKARFVCGGYHQHPNVEALHPPVDRLLLNQLPKENVAGLKHEWLMHKNKAWSKFTSDDYQAVINHFRQAMPGRPLWEIEQYWQGYQ
;
A
#
# COMPACT_ATOMS: atom_id res chain seq x y z
N MET A 1 22.23 -12.88 39.41
CA MET A 1 21.54 -12.01 38.43
C MET A 1 21.50 -12.80 37.13
N ASN A 2 20.34 -13.30 36.72
CA ASN A 2 20.22 -13.98 35.43
C ASN A 2 20.30 -12.92 34.35
N GLY A 3 21.44 -12.83 33.66
CA GLY A 3 21.60 -11.98 32.49
C GLY A 3 20.70 -12.51 31.39
N GLN A 4 19.56 -11.87 31.17
CA GLN A 4 18.78 -12.11 29.96
C GLN A 4 19.61 -11.59 28.78
N GLU A 5 19.96 -12.48 27.86
CA GLU A 5 20.53 -12.10 26.57
C GLU A 5 19.57 -11.14 25.87
N ILE A 6 20.11 -10.00 25.41
CA ILE A 6 19.37 -9.06 24.60
C ILE A 6 19.18 -9.72 23.22
N PRO A 7 17.94 -9.89 22.73
CA PRO A 7 17.69 -10.48 21.42
C PRO A 7 18.39 -9.69 20.32
N SER A 8 18.97 -10.39 19.34
CA SER A 8 19.54 -9.76 18.15
C SER A 8 18.49 -8.88 17.46
N TYR A 9 18.85 -7.64 17.15
CA TYR A 9 17.98 -6.65 16.52
C TYR A 9 18.72 -5.99 15.35
N SER A 10 18.20 -6.18 14.15
CA SER A 10 18.79 -5.69 12.91
C SER A 10 18.15 -4.37 12.43
N ILE A 11 18.78 -3.71 11.45
CA ILE A 11 18.17 -2.54 10.80
C ILE A 11 16.93 -2.94 10.00
N GLU A 12 16.92 -4.15 9.44
CA GLU A 12 15.78 -4.73 8.73
C GLU A 12 14.58 -4.93 9.66
N ASP A 13 14.82 -5.35 10.91
CA ASP A 13 13.78 -5.42 11.95
C ASP A 13 13.22 -4.03 12.27
N HIS A 14 14.09 -3.00 12.35
CA HIS A 14 13.67 -1.62 12.61
C HIS A 14 12.78 -1.08 11.49
N GLN A 15 13.21 -1.25 10.24
CA GLN A 15 12.45 -0.82 9.06
C GLN A 15 11.11 -1.56 8.95
N HIS A 16 11.11 -2.88 9.17
CA HIS A 16 9.89 -3.69 9.16
C HIS A 16 8.89 -3.18 10.20
N ARG A 17 9.31 -2.98 11.45
CA ARG A 17 8.43 -2.52 12.54
C ARG A 17 7.81 -1.16 12.22
N LEU A 18 8.59 -0.20 11.72
CA LEU A 18 8.08 1.12 11.33
C LEU A 18 7.07 1.02 10.17
N ALA A 19 7.41 0.27 9.12
CA ALA A 19 6.56 0.09 7.95
C ALA A 19 5.24 -0.61 8.32
N ALA A 20 5.30 -1.72 9.08
CA ALA A 20 4.14 -2.50 9.47
C ALA A 20 3.22 -1.74 10.45
N TRP A 21 3.81 -0.99 11.40
CA TRP A 21 3.05 -0.10 12.28
C TRP A 21 2.30 0.97 11.48
N SER A 22 3.00 1.67 10.59
CA SER A 22 2.42 2.75 9.77
C SER A 22 1.31 2.22 8.87
N ALA A 23 1.58 1.12 8.17
CA ALA A 23 0.63 0.46 7.29
C ALA A 23 -0.65 0.04 8.04
N SER A 24 -0.51 -0.57 9.21
CA SER A 24 -1.66 -0.99 10.03
C SER A 24 -2.51 0.18 10.49
N ARG A 25 -1.88 1.29 10.93
CA ARG A 25 -2.59 2.51 11.34
C ARG A 25 -3.36 3.14 10.19
N VAL A 26 -2.75 3.22 9.02
CA VAL A 26 -3.35 3.86 7.85
C VAL A 26 -4.48 3.00 7.26
N ALA A 27 -4.26 1.69 7.10
CA ALA A 27 -5.26 0.80 6.53
C ALA A 27 -6.47 0.59 7.46
N SER A 28 -6.25 0.59 8.78
CA SER A 28 -7.36 0.56 9.76
C SER A 28 -8.13 1.87 9.85
N ALA A 29 -7.84 2.91 9.03
CA ALA A 29 -8.51 4.22 9.08
C ALA A 29 -9.98 4.21 8.59
N SER A 30 -10.41 3.17 7.87
CA SER A 30 -11.80 3.01 7.42
C SER A 30 -12.74 2.65 8.57
N LYS A 31 -13.89 3.31 8.68
CA LYS A 31 -14.93 2.92 9.66
C LYS A 31 -15.50 1.52 9.39
N LEU A 32 -15.40 1.03 8.15
CA LEU A 32 -15.93 -0.26 7.72
C LEU A 32 -14.97 -1.43 8.02
N CYS A 33 -13.70 -1.15 8.31
CA CYS A 33 -12.72 -2.18 8.63
C CYS A 33 -11.72 -1.60 9.64
N ARG A 34 -11.95 -1.91 10.92
CA ARG A 34 -11.09 -1.50 12.04
C ARG A 34 -10.36 -2.73 12.56
N PHE A 35 -9.07 -2.56 12.82
CA PHE A 35 -8.24 -3.59 13.42
C PHE A 35 -7.09 -2.95 14.20
N SER A 36 -6.57 -3.68 15.16
CA SER A 36 -5.40 -3.25 15.95
C SER A 36 -4.13 -3.32 15.13
N VAL A 37 -3.08 -2.59 15.54
CA VAL A 37 -1.75 -2.71 14.94
C VAL A 37 -1.25 -4.15 15.00
N LYS A 38 -1.46 -4.84 16.13
CA LYS A 38 -1.05 -6.24 16.30
C LYS A 38 -1.67 -7.15 15.24
N GLN A 39 -2.96 -6.97 14.92
CA GLN A 39 -3.63 -7.73 13.86
C GLN A 39 -3.07 -7.39 12.48
N GLY A 40 -2.86 -6.12 12.17
CA GLY A 40 -2.32 -5.69 10.88
C GLY A 40 -0.90 -6.20 10.62
N VAL A 41 -0.04 -6.18 11.64
CA VAL A 41 1.32 -6.75 11.58
C VAL A 41 1.25 -8.26 11.34
N ALA A 42 0.45 -8.99 12.13
CA ALA A 42 0.31 -10.44 11.94
C ALA A 42 -0.19 -10.80 10.54
N ILE A 43 -1.13 -10.03 9.98
CA ILE A 43 -1.64 -10.22 8.61
C ILE A 43 -0.54 -10.01 7.57
N LEU A 44 0.27 -8.97 7.72
CA LEU A 44 1.42 -8.70 6.85
C LEU A 44 2.42 -9.86 6.89
N GLU A 45 2.84 -10.27 8.09
CA GLU A 45 3.81 -11.35 8.29
C GLU A 45 3.30 -12.69 7.73
N MET A 46 2.04 -13.05 7.99
CA MET A 46 1.41 -14.24 7.41
C MET A 46 1.31 -14.20 5.88
N SER A 47 1.39 -13.01 5.28
CA SER A 47 1.35 -12.80 3.83
C SER A 47 2.75 -12.58 3.22
N GLY A 48 3.82 -12.86 3.96
CA GLY A 48 5.21 -12.76 3.49
C GLY A 48 5.82 -11.36 3.54
N PHE A 49 5.20 -10.41 4.27
CA PHE A 49 5.75 -9.09 4.51
C PHE A 49 6.39 -9.04 5.90
N ASP A 50 7.62 -9.53 6.01
CA ASP A 50 8.39 -9.59 7.26
C ASP A 50 9.75 -8.86 7.13
N ALA A 51 10.61 -8.99 8.14
CA ALA A 51 11.94 -8.38 8.13
C ALA A 51 12.84 -8.86 6.97
N ALA A 52 12.63 -10.06 6.42
CA ALA A 52 13.44 -10.59 5.33
C ALA A 52 13.17 -9.92 3.98
N LEU A 53 11.99 -9.30 3.80
CA LEU A 53 11.68 -8.47 2.63
C LEU A 53 12.33 -7.08 2.76
N ALA A 54 13.66 -7.00 2.59
CA ALA A 54 14.45 -5.82 2.91
C ALA A 54 15.09 -5.12 1.69
N LYS A 55 15.16 -5.78 0.54
CA LYS A 55 15.90 -5.32 -0.63
C LYS A 55 15.00 -5.14 -1.85
N PRO A 56 15.19 -4.10 -2.67
CA PRO A 56 14.33 -3.84 -3.82
C PRO A 56 14.40 -4.95 -4.89
N GLU A 57 15.47 -5.74 -4.94
CA GLU A 57 15.62 -6.89 -5.85
C GLU A 57 14.69 -8.05 -5.49
N GLN A 58 14.13 -8.06 -4.27
CA GLN A 58 13.12 -9.04 -3.85
C GLN A 58 11.70 -8.66 -4.29
N LEU A 59 11.51 -7.43 -4.79
CA LEU A 59 10.25 -6.98 -5.37
C LEU A 59 10.12 -7.50 -6.81
N PRO A 60 8.89 -7.69 -7.32
CA PRO A 60 8.68 -8.14 -8.69
C PRO A 60 9.26 -7.13 -9.70
N GLU A 61 9.69 -7.63 -10.85
CA GLU A 61 9.98 -6.75 -11.99
C GLU A 61 8.75 -5.92 -12.37
N PRO A 62 8.92 -4.71 -12.93
CA PRO A 62 7.80 -3.82 -13.27
C PRO A 62 6.69 -4.47 -14.09
N LYS A 63 7.04 -5.39 -15.00
CA LYS A 63 6.06 -6.10 -15.85
C LYS A 63 5.16 -7.09 -15.11
N PHE A 64 5.56 -7.52 -13.90
CA PHE A 64 4.84 -8.50 -13.08
C PHE A 64 4.18 -7.88 -11.84
N ILE A 65 4.26 -6.55 -11.66
CA ILE A 65 3.76 -5.91 -10.44
C ILE A 65 2.25 -6.09 -10.26
N ASP A 66 1.45 -6.01 -11.32
CA ASP A 66 -0.01 -6.15 -11.23
C ASP A 66 -0.42 -7.56 -10.76
N GLU A 67 0.15 -8.59 -11.40
CA GLU A 67 -0.09 -9.99 -11.06
C GLU A 67 0.36 -10.28 -9.62
N LYS A 68 1.57 -9.85 -9.26
CA LYS A 68 2.10 -10.07 -7.92
C LYS A 68 1.30 -9.33 -6.86
N HIS A 69 0.85 -8.11 -7.15
CA HIS A 69 0.03 -7.32 -6.23
C HIS A 69 -1.39 -7.88 -6.09
N LEU A 70 -1.96 -8.50 -7.14
CA LEU A 70 -3.18 -9.28 -7.01
C LEU A 70 -2.99 -10.43 -6.02
N ALA A 71 -1.98 -11.26 -6.22
CA ALA A 71 -1.67 -12.38 -5.32
C ALA A 71 -1.46 -11.90 -3.87
N TRP A 72 -0.69 -10.84 -3.65
CA TRP A 72 -0.50 -10.27 -2.31
C TRP A 72 -1.81 -9.82 -1.66
N ARG A 73 -2.73 -9.20 -2.41
CA ARG A 73 -4.04 -8.80 -1.86
C ARG A 73 -4.85 -10.03 -1.46
N GLU A 74 -4.83 -11.08 -2.26
CA GLU A 74 -5.55 -12.33 -1.97
C GLU A 74 -5.00 -13.01 -0.71
N ASP A 75 -3.67 -13.07 -0.57
CA ASP A 75 -3.01 -13.59 0.62
C ASP A 75 -3.37 -12.78 1.87
N VAL A 76 -3.32 -11.45 1.78
CA VAL A 76 -3.72 -10.55 2.88
C VAL A 76 -5.20 -10.71 3.23
N ILE A 77 -6.09 -10.83 2.23
CA ILE A 77 -7.52 -11.05 2.46
C ILE A 77 -7.72 -12.39 3.19
N LYS A 78 -7.07 -13.46 2.73
CA LYS A 78 -7.13 -14.78 3.36
C LYS A 78 -6.62 -14.76 4.80
N ALA A 79 -5.50 -14.10 5.05
CA ALA A 79 -4.92 -13.91 6.39
C ALA A 79 -5.82 -13.07 7.32
N SER A 80 -6.69 -12.23 6.74
CA SER A 80 -7.64 -11.36 7.44
C SER A 80 -9.05 -11.92 7.57
N ALA A 81 -9.26 -13.24 7.44
CA ALA A 81 -10.60 -13.85 7.35
C ALA A 81 -11.58 -13.44 8.46
N SER A 82 -11.10 -13.06 9.65
CA SER A 82 -11.92 -12.57 10.76
C SER A 82 -12.30 -11.08 10.72
N LEU A 83 -11.77 -10.32 9.75
CA LEU A 83 -11.88 -8.85 9.62
C LEU A 83 -12.50 -8.40 8.29
N SER A 84 -12.84 -9.33 7.40
CA SER A 84 -13.52 -9.09 6.12
C SER A 84 -12.88 -7.99 5.28
N PHE A 85 -11.58 -8.10 4.97
CA PHE A 85 -10.90 -7.11 4.12
C PHE A 85 -11.49 -7.12 2.70
N SER A 86 -11.67 -5.92 2.15
CA SER A 86 -11.81 -5.74 0.70
C SER A 86 -10.43 -5.67 0.04
N HIS A 87 -10.40 -5.78 -1.29
CA HIS A 87 -9.17 -5.57 -2.04
C HIS A 87 -8.57 -4.17 -1.83
N GLY A 88 -9.41 -3.15 -1.61
CA GLY A 88 -8.91 -1.81 -1.31
C GLY A 88 -8.30 -1.68 0.09
N VAL A 89 -8.82 -2.39 1.10
CA VAL A 89 -8.20 -2.44 2.43
C VAL A 89 -6.87 -3.19 2.39
N ALA A 90 -6.84 -4.35 1.74
CA ALA A 90 -5.62 -5.13 1.54
C ALA A 90 -4.56 -4.31 0.79
N ALA A 91 -4.94 -3.66 -0.31
CA ALA A 91 -4.04 -2.81 -1.07
C ALA A 91 -3.50 -1.63 -0.25
N LYS A 92 -4.33 -0.96 0.56
CA LYS A 92 -3.85 0.15 1.39
C LYS A 92 -2.81 -0.33 2.39
N LEU A 93 -3.00 -1.51 2.99
CA LEU A 93 -2.04 -2.11 3.92
C LEU A 93 -0.71 -2.40 3.21
N ILE A 94 -0.75 -3.13 2.09
CA ILE A 94 0.43 -3.50 1.30
C ILE A 94 1.18 -2.25 0.81
N ASN A 95 0.48 -1.32 0.17
CA ASN A 95 1.11 -0.16 -0.47
C ASN A 95 1.73 0.78 0.55
N THR A 96 1.10 0.95 1.72
CA THR A 96 1.67 1.78 2.78
C THR A 96 2.92 1.13 3.37
N TYR A 97 2.92 -0.19 3.53
CA TYR A 97 4.10 -0.94 3.97
C TYR A 97 5.26 -0.80 2.99
N LEU A 98 5.01 -1.08 1.70
CA LEU A 98 6.03 -1.01 0.66
C LEU A 98 6.53 0.42 0.44
N LYS A 99 5.67 1.44 0.51
CA LYS A 99 6.06 2.84 0.44
C LYS A 99 7.01 3.22 1.58
N ALA A 100 6.59 2.95 2.82
CA ALA A 100 7.40 3.29 4.00
C ALA A 100 8.77 2.59 3.95
N ARG A 101 8.79 1.34 3.49
CA ARG A 101 10.01 0.53 3.46
C ARG A 101 10.94 0.83 2.30
N PHE A 102 10.42 1.02 1.09
CA PHE A 102 11.24 1.12 -0.12
C PHE A 102 11.30 2.53 -0.69
N VAL A 103 10.17 3.19 -0.90
CA VAL A 103 10.14 4.56 -1.44
C VAL A 103 10.80 5.52 -0.45
N CYS A 104 10.25 5.59 0.78
CA CYS A 104 10.77 6.44 1.84
C CYS A 104 12.04 5.88 2.50
N GLY A 105 12.40 4.62 2.21
CA GLY A 105 13.66 3.99 2.64
C GLY A 105 14.87 4.35 1.78
N GLY A 106 14.71 5.20 0.75
CA GLY A 106 15.80 5.67 -0.10
C GLY A 106 15.93 4.94 -1.44
N TYR A 107 15.08 3.95 -1.74
CA TYR A 107 15.12 3.18 -2.98
C TYR A 107 14.19 3.72 -4.08
N HIS A 108 13.73 4.97 -3.95
CA HIS A 108 12.72 5.58 -4.83
C HIS A 108 13.08 5.61 -6.33
N GLN A 109 14.36 5.50 -6.69
CA GLN A 109 14.84 5.44 -8.09
C GLN A 109 15.05 4.02 -8.61
N HIS A 110 14.83 2.99 -7.79
CA HIS A 110 15.00 1.61 -8.23
C HIS A 110 13.82 1.21 -9.11
N PRO A 111 14.01 0.57 -10.30
CA PRO A 111 12.93 0.27 -11.23
C PRO A 111 11.76 -0.53 -10.61
N ASN A 112 12.05 -1.55 -9.79
CA ASN A 112 11.02 -2.33 -9.09
C ASN A 112 10.22 -1.49 -8.08
N VAL A 113 10.80 -0.41 -7.54
CA VAL A 113 10.17 0.48 -6.56
C VAL A 113 9.32 1.54 -7.26
N GLU A 114 9.77 2.07 -8.40
CA GLU A 114 9.00 3.03 -9.21
C GLU A 114 7.67 2.44 -9.70
N ALA A 115 7.66 1.14 -9.97
CA ALA A 115 6.49 0.39 -10.41
C ALA A 115 5.47 0.10 -9.29
N LEU A 116 5.86 0.27 -8.02
CA LEU A 116 4.99 -0.05 -6.89
C LEU A 116 3.71 0.77 -6.90
N HIS A 117 2.61 0.11 -6.55
CA HIS A 117 1.33 0.78 -6.46
C HIS A 117 1.30 1.76 -5.27
N PRO A 118 0.82 3.00 -5.45
CA PRO A 118 0.69 3.94 -4.36
C PRO A 118 -0.50 3.60 -3.45
N PRO A 119 -0.48 4.03 -2.18
CA PRO A 119 -1.61 3.89 -1.27
C PRO A 119 -2.85 4.69 -1.74
N VAL A 120 -3.95 4.03 -2.12
CA VAL A 120 -5.20 4.71 -2.49
C VAL A 120 -6.05 5.04 -1.25
N ASP A 121 -6.33 6.30 -0.96
CA ASP A 121 -7.29 6.68 0.09
C ASP A 121 -8.30 7.75 -0.33
N ARG A 122 -9.19 8.06 0.61
CA ARG A 122 -10.25 9.05 0.47
C ARG A 122 -9.72 10.46 0.20
N LEU A 123 -8.59 10.87 0.77
CA LEU A 123 -8.06 12.21 0.57
C LEU A 123 -7.56 12.36 -0.87
N LEU A 124 -6.80 11.38 -1.36
CA LEU A 124 -6.37 11.35 -2.75
C LEU A 124 -7.58 11.30 -3.71
N LEU A 125 -8.50 10.35 -3.51
CA LEU A 125 -9.71 10.21 -4.35
C LEU A 125 -10.64 11.44 -4.29
N ASN A 126 -10.58 12.25 -3.24
CA ASN A 126 -11.32 13.49 -3.16
C ASN A 126 -10.69 14.62 -3.98
N GLN A 127 -9.37 14.60 -4.17
CA GLN A 127 -8.65 15.69 -4.83
C GLN A 127 -8.52 15.48 -6.34
N LEU A 128 -8.25 14.25 -6.79
CA LEU A 128 -8.12 13.92 -8.21
C LEU A 128 -9.24 14.47 -9.13
N PRO A 129 -10.55 14.37 -8.78
CA PRO A 129 -11.61 14.93 -9.62
C PRO A 129 -11.72 16.46 -9.56
N LYS A 130 -11.22 17.10 -8.50
CA LYS A 130 -11.23 18.57 -8.38
C LYS A 130 -10.19 19.20 -9.29
N GLU A 131 -9.00 18.61 -9.30
CA GLU A 131 -7.88 19.03 -10.16
C GLU A 131 -8.02 18.52 -11.60
N ASN A 132 -9.05 17.71 -11.88
CA ASN A 132 -9.24 17.05 -13.17
C ASN A 132 -7.95 16.38 -13.67
N VAL A 133 -7.27 15.65 -12.77
CA VAL A 133 -5.95 15.08 -13.07
C VAL A 133 -6.03 14.21 -14.32
N ALA A 134 -5.21 14.54 -15.31
CA ALA A 134 -5.16 13.91 -16.63
C ALA A 134 -6.48 13.89 -17.42
N GLY A 135 -7.42 14.79 -17.11
CA GLY A 135 -8.72 14.85 -17.80
C GLY A 135 -9.73 13.76 -17.37
N LEU A 136 -9.42 12.97 -16.34
CA LEU A 136 -10.18 11.77 -15.94
C LEU A 136 -11.22 12.07 -14.83
N LYS A 137 -11.82 13.26 -14.83
CA LYS A 137 -12.74 13.70 -13.75
C LYS A 137 -13.90 12.72 -13.54
N HIS A 138 -14.47 12.16 -14.60
CA HIS A 138 -15.61 11.25 -14.49
C HIS A 138 -15.21 9.96 -13.77
N GLU A 139 -14.10 9.37 -14.18
CA GLU A 139 -13.48 8.17 -13.64
C GLU A 139 -13.11 8.36 -12.17
N TRP A 140 -12.50 9.50 -11.83
CA TRP A 140 -12.19 9.85 -10.45
C TRP A 140 -13.43 9.99 -9.58
N LEU A 141 -14.52 10.56 -10.10
CA LEU A 141 -15.78 10.64 -9.37
C LEU A 141 -16.39 9.25 -9.13
N MET A 142 -16.32 8.33 -10.10
CA MET A 142 -16.76 6.95 -9.92
C MET A 142 -16.01 6.27 -8.77
N HIS A 143 -14.67 6.33 -8.81
CA HIS A 143 -13.79 5.73 -7.79
C HIS A 143 -14.01 6.35 -6.41
N LYS A 144 -14.10 7.67 -6.34
CA LYS A 144 -14.38 8.42 -5.11
C LYS A 144 -15.71 7.98 -4.48
N ASN A 145 -16.77 7.88 -5.27
CA ASN A 145 -18.12 7.55 -4.78
C ASN A 145 -18.20 6.11 -4.27
N LYS A 146 -17.47 5.17 -4.87
CA LYS A 146 -17.42 3.78 -4.40
C LYS A 146 -16.67 3.64 -3.07
N ALA A 147 -15.72 4.54 -2.81
CA ALA A 147 -14.82 4.58 -1.66
C ALA A 147 -13.82 3.41 -1.62
N TRP A 148 -12.54 3.76 -1.47
CA TRP A 148 -11.42 2.82 -1.54
C TRP A 148 -11.60 1.56 -0.68
N SER A 149 -12.15 1.68 0.52
CA SER A 149 -12.31 0.54 1.44
C SER A 149 -13.39 -0.46 1.01
N LYS A 150 -14.10 -0.22 -0.09
CA LYS A 150 -15.08 -1.14 -0.69
C LYS A 150 -14.66 -1.67 -2.07
N PHE A 151 -13.46 -1.36 -2.54
CA PHE A 151 -13.01 -1.79 -3.86
C PHE A 151 -12.93 -3.33 -3.96
N THR A 152 -13.50 -3.85 -5.03
CA THR A 152 -13.26 -5.21 -5.54
C THR A 152 -11.88 -5.27 -6.21
N SER A 153 -11.52 -6.45 -6.72
CA SER A 153 -10.28 -6.58 -7.49
C SER A 153 -10.26 -5.64 -8.70
N ASP A 154 -11.35 -5.63 -9.47
CA ASP A 154 -11.49 -4.83 -10.70
C ASP A 154 -11.50 -3.34 -10.44
N ASP A 155 -12.21 -2.89 -9.39
CA ASP A 155 -12.23 -1.47 -9.02
C ASP A 155 -10.82 -0.96 -8.73
N TYR A 156 -10.08 -1.74 -7.95
CA TYR A 156 -8.71 -1.41 -7.59
C TYR A 156 -7.82 -1.35 -8.82
N GLN A 157 -7.88 -2.35 -9.71
CA GLN A 157 -7.08 -2.35 -10.94
C GLN A 157 -7.43 -1.17 -11.84
N ALA A 158 -8.72 -0.81 -11.94
CA ALA A 158 -9.15 0.35 -12.70
C ALA A 158 -8.56 1.67 -12.16
N VAL A 159 -8.46 1.83 -10.83
CA VAL A 159 -7.78 2.99 -10.23
C VAL A 159 -6.30 3.02 -10.62
N ILE A 160 -5.59 1.88 -10.53
CA ILE A 160 -4.18 1.79 -10.89
C ILE A 160 -3.95 2.11 -12.37
N ASN A 161 -4.82 1.63 -13.25
CA ASN A 161 -4.75 1.94 -14.68
C ASN A 161 -4.90 3.44 -14.94
N HIS A 162 -5.83 4.11 -14.25
CA HIS A 162 -5.96 5.56 -14.37
C HIS A 162 -4.78 6.31 -13.74
N PHE A 163 -4.15 5.80 -12.68
CA PHE A 163 -2.91 6.40 -12.16
C PHE A 163 -1.78 6.35 -13.20
N ARG A 164 -1.65 5.24 -13.94
CA ARG A 164 -0.67 5.13 -15.04
C ARG A 164 -0.96 6.11 -16.17
N GLN A 165 -2.23 6.31 -16.51
CA GLN A 165 -2.63 7.34 -17.48
C GLN A 165 -2.29 8.75 -16.98
N ALA A 166 -2.40 8.99 -15.67
CA ALA A 166 -2.06 10.28 -15.08
C ALA A 166 -0.56 10.53 -14.91
N MET A 167 0.25 9.47 -14.88
CA MET A 167 1.70 9.52 -14.61
C MET A 167 2.51 8.86 -15.75
N PRO A 168 2.37 9.30 -17.01
CA PRO A 168 3.09 8.68 -18.12
C PRO A 168 4.60 8.85 -17.95
N GLY A 169 5.33 7.73 -17.92
CA GLY A 169 6.79 7.71 -17.78
C GLY A 169 7.32 8.16 -16.41
N ARG A 170 6.44 8.28 -15.40
CA ARG A 170 6.79 8.72 -14.04
C ARG A 170 6.55 7.59 -13.02
N PRO A 171 7.31 7.53 -11.92
CA PRO A 171 7.03 6.61 -10.83
C PRO A 171 5.60 6.78 -10.30
N LEU A 172 4.90 5.67 -10.05
CA LEU A 172 3.47 5.74 -9.77
C LEU A 172 3.16 6.39 -8.41
N TRP A 173 4.13 6.37 -7.48
CA TRP A 173 4.03 7.03 -6.19
C TRP A 173 3.91 8.56 -6.29
N GLU A 174 4.33 9.17 -7.40
CA GLU A 174 4.23 10.63 -7.60
C GLU A 174 2.79 11.12 -7.74
N ILE A 175 1.81 10.24 -7.99
CA ILE A 175 0.37 10.62 -7.93
C ILE A 175 -0.02 11.17 -6.56
N GLU A 176 0.71 10.78 -5.51
CA GLU A 176 0.47 11.28 -4.17
C GLU A 176 0.79 12.76 -4.02
N GLN A 177 1.35 13.46 -5.03
CA GLN A 177 1.48 14.93 -5.03
C GLN A 177 0.14 15.68 -4.92
N TYR A 178 -0.97 15.00 -5.24
CA TYR A 178 -2.34 15.52 -5.09
C TYR A 178 -3.00 15.15 -3.76
N TRP A 179 -2.30 14.45 -2.87
CA TRP A 179 -2.84 14.11 -1.57
C TRP A 179 -2.92 15.40 -0.72
N GLN A 180 -4.00 15.63 0.03
CA GLN A 180 -4.18 16.87 0.81
C GLN A 180 -3.86 16.63 2.29
N GLY A 181 -3.28 17.65 2.94
CA GLY A 181 -2.92 17.61 4.37
C GLY A 181 -1.41 17.63 4.67
N TYR A 182 -0.56 17.69 3.63
CA TYR A 182 0.87 18.03 3.74
C TYR A 182 1.25 19.23 2.86
N GLN A 183 0.31 19.71 2.02
CA GLN A 183 0.42 20.93 1.24
C GLN A 183 0.16 22.15 2.14
#